data_AF-A0A2B8BFA4-F1
#
_entry.id   AF-A0A2B8BFA4-F1
#
_cell.length_a   1.000
_cell.length_b   1.000
_cell.length_c   1.000
_cell.angle_alpha   90.00
_cell.angle_beta   90.00
_cell.angle_gamma   90.00
#
_symmetry.space_group_name_H-M   'P 1'
#
loop_
_entity.id
_entity.type
_entity.pdbx_description
1 polymer ?
#
loop_
_entity_poly.entity_id
_entity_poly.type
_entity_poly.pdbx_seq_one_letter_code
_entity_poly.pdbx_strand_id
1 'polypeptide(L)'
;MVSLARQNLVHEWRRFAAAILTLAFSGLLILVQVGLLLGQLDAFTLPLTRSRADLWITAPNIQSWDQSTVVPARVEGLFWSHPAVLDVHEMSLGYTDWRTGDGARQNVMIVGVNIRPGALSGLDGIAADTLAVLSTPETVLVDQADAAKLGATVGGTAEIAGRRVTIGGFVRGFRSNLMPLVFTSAESLRRINADWTGSGPPYFLLKLDPRFDVEQVRQDLEAAGGVQTYGVATPEELAAKSALFWLEESGAGTSFGFSMLLALLVGVGVTGQTLRGAVIASLKEYATLRALGVTVGQLRAIVVEQSLWVALVGNLLMFAIAGLLSGLAWFMGIPLVLTWWLGGITTLFVTAIACLSGLVALSVLYRSEPADLLR
;
A
#
# COMPACT_ATOMS: atom_id res chain seq x y z
N MET A 1 38.13 -10.24 -23.13
CA MET A 1 39.13 -9.38 -22.45
C MET A 1 38.62 -9.13 -21.05
N VAL A 2 39.41 -9.44 -20.01
CA VAL A 2 38.98 -9.21 -18.61
C VAL A 2 38.83 -7.71 -18.43
N SER A 3 37.61 -7.25 -18.16
CA SER A 3 37.34 -5.81 -18.05
C SER A 3 38.16 -5.20 -16.91
N LEU A 4 38.92 -4.14 -17.22
CA LEU A 4 39.64 -3.32 -16.25
C LEU A 4 38.70 -2.79 -15.16
N ALA A 5 37.41 -2.58 -15.49
CA ALA A 5 36.39 -2.18 -14.52
C ALA A 5 36.24 -3.20 -13.38
N ARG A 6 36.20 -4.50 -13.70
CA ARG A 6 36.07 -5.58 -12.71
C ARG A 6 37.30 -5.68 -11.81
N GLN A 7 38.50 -5.51 -12.38
CA GLN A 7 39.75 -5.58 -11.62
C GLN A 7 39.89 -4.40 -10.66
N ASN A 8 39.56 -3.17 -11.09
CA ASN A 8 39.57 -2.00 -10.20
C ASN A 8 38.51 -2.10 -9.08
N LEU A 9 37.33 -2.65 -9.35
CA LEU A 9 36.30 -2.88 -8.33
C LEU A 9 36.75 -3.83 -7.22
N VAL A 10 37.47 -4.90 -7.58
CA VAL A 10 38.01 -5.86 -6.62
C VAL A 10 39.20 -5.28 -5.85
N HIS A 11 40.05 -4.49 -6.51
CA HIS A 11 41.24 -3.91 -5.87
C HIS A 11 40.90 -2.77 -4.91
N GLU A 12 39.93 -1.92 -5.26
CA GLU A 12 39.49 -0.78 -4.44
C GLU A 12 38.13 -1.00 -3.79
N TRP A 13 37.85 -2.23 -3.35
CA TRP A 13 36.54 -2.68 -2.86
C TRP A 13 35.96 -1.80 -1.74
N ARG A 14 36.80 -1.23 -0.86
CA ARG A 14 36.34 -0.36 0.25
C ARG A 14 35.69 0.93 -0.25
N ARG A 15 36.20 1.48 -1.35
CA ARG A 15 35.75 2.73 -1.96
C ARG A 15 34.43 2.54 -2.69
N PHE A 16 34.34 1.45 -3.46
CA PHE A 16 33.11 1.04 -4.11
C PHE A 16 32.06 0.54 -3.12
N ALA A 17 32.45 -0.08 -1.99
CA ALA A 17 31.52 -0.49 -0.94
C ALA A 17 30.74 0.68 -0.34
N ALA A 18 31.39 1.82 -0.11
CA ALA A 18 30.68 3.03 0.35
C ALA A 18 29.64 3.50 -0.67
N ALA A 19 30.00 3.56 -1.96
CA ALA A 19 29.08 3.94 -3.04
C ALA A 19 27.92 2.95 -3.19
N ILE A 20 28.21 1.64 -3.14
CA ILE A 20 27.22 0.56 -3.18
C ILE A 20 26.26 0.70 -2.00
N LEU A 21 26.76 0.95 -0.79
CA LEU A 21 25.94 1.04 0.41
C LEU A 21 25.01 2.26 0.36
N THR A 22 25.53 3.44 -0.01
CA THR A 22 24.71 4.64 -0.18
C THR A 22 23.63 4.44 -1.23
N LEU A 23 23.98 3.84 -2.36
CA LEU A 23 23.06 3.58 -3.45
C LEU A 23 21.97 2.57 -3.02
N ALA A 24 22.36 1.50 -2.33
CA ALA A 24 21.45 0.50 -1.79
C ALA A 24 20.48 1.11 -0.78
N PHE A 25 20.96 1.92 0.17
CA PHE A 25 20.10 2.59 1.15
C PHE A 25 19.16 3.60 0.50
N SER A 26 19.62 4.35 -0.51
CA SER A 26 18.77 5.32 -1.21
C SER A 26 17.61 4.61 -1.93
N GLY A 27 17.91 3.52 -2.65
CA GLY A 27 16.89 2.67 -3.27
C GLY A 27 15.97 2.02 -2.24
N LEU A 28 16.53 1.51 -1.13
CA LEU A 28 15.78 0.89 -0.06
C LEU A 28 14.79 1.87 0.58
N LEU A 29 15.21 3.12 0.82
CA LEU A 29 14.34 4.16 1.39
C LEU A 29 13.15 4.42 0.47
N ILE A 30 13.38 4.56 -0.83
CA ILE A 30 12.30 4.74 -1.82
C ILE A 30 11.36 3.53 -1.80
N LEU A 31 11.93 2.32 -1.92
CA LEU A 31 11.18 1.07 -2.00
C LEU A 31 10.30 0.85 -0.75
N VAL A 32 10.87 1.07 0.44
CA VAL A 32 10.15 0.91 1.71
C VAL A 32 9.13 2.02 1.92
N GLN A 33 9.45 3.29 1.62
CA GLN A 33 8.50 4.39 1.79
C GLN A 33 7.27 4.22 0.90
N VAL A 34 7.47 3.93 -0.38
CA VAL A 34 6.35 3.68 -1.30
C VAL A 34 5.61 2.40 -0.92
N GLY A 35 6.32 1.34 -0.51
CA GLY A 35 5.68 0.10 -0.08
C GLY A 35 4.85 0.24 1.20
N LEU A 36 5.29 1.07 2.16
CA LEU A 36 4.52 1.42 3.34
C LEU A 36 3.29 2.27 2.98
N LEU A 37 3.45 3.22 2.06
CA LEU A 37 2.32 4.03 1.58
C LEU A 37 1.25 3.14 0.93
N LEU A 38 1.65 2.27 0.00
CA LEU A 38 0.73 1.33 -0.65
C LEU A 38 0.06 0.39 0.36
N GLY A 39 0.81 -0.13 1.34
CA GLY A 39 0.25 -0.96 2.40
C GLY A 39 -0.73 -0.21 3.30
N GLN A 40 -0.50 1.08 3.58
CA GLN A 40 -1.46 1.91 4.31
C GLN A 40 -2.76 2.14 3.52
N LEU A 41 -2.67 2.36 2.21
CA LEU A 41 -3.84 2.52 1.35
C LEU A 41 -4.63 1.21 1.20
N ASP A 42 -3.94 0.07 1.10
CA ASP A 42 -4.55 -1.26 1.09
C ASP A 42 -5.24 -1.58 2.43
N ALA A 43 -4.56 -1.33 3.55
CA ALA A 43 -5.11 -1.54 4.89
C ALA A 43 -6.40 -0.74 5.15
N PHE A 44 -6.51 0.45 4.54
CA PHE A 44 -7.70 1.28 4.62
C PHE A 44 -8.88 0.74 3.79
N THR A 45 -8.60 0.06 2.68
CA THR A 45 -9.61 -0.44 1.73
C THR A 45 -9.93 -1.93 1.92
N LEU A 46 -9.47 -2.57 3.00
CA LEU A 46 -9.68 -4.00 3.28
C LEU A 46 -11.13 -4.48 3.16
N PRO A 47 -12.16 -3.75 3.64
CA PRO A 47 -13.55 -4.17 3.46
C PRO A 47 -13.99 -4.25 1.99
N LEU A 48 -13.39 -3.43 1.11
CA LEU A 48 -13.61 -3.47 -0.33
C LEU A 48 -12.82 -4.60 -0.98
N THR A 49 -11.50 -4.66 -0.73
CA THR A 49 -10.59 -5.60 -1.39
C THR A 49 -10.78 -7.04 -0.94
N ARG A 50 -11.42 -7.27 0.22
CA ARG A 50 -11.85 -8.58 0.72
C ARG A 50 -13.34 -8.83 0.52
N SER A 51 -14.06 -7.94 -0.17
CA SER A 51 -15.46 -8.15 -0.50
C SER A 51 -15.60 -9.20 -1.59
N ARG A 52 -16.64 -10.03 -1.48
CA ARG A 52 -17.02 -11.01 -2.52
C ARG A 52 -17.96 -10.44 -3.57
N ALA A 53 -18.39 -9.18 -3.38
CA ALA A 53 -19.30 -8.48 -4.26
C ALA A 53 -18.61 -8.08 -5.56
N ASP A 54 -19.33 -8.19 -6.66
CA ASP A 54 -18.85 -7.73 -7.96
C ASP A 54 -19.19 -6.24 -8.16
N LEU A 55 -20.29 -5.77 -7.56
CA LEU A 55 -20.70 -4.37 -7.55
C LEU A 55 -21.12 -3.91 -6.15
N TRP A 56 -20.81 -2.64 -5.87
CA TRP A 56 -21.23 -1.91 -4.69
C TRP A 56 -22.16 -0.79 -5.10
N ILE A 57 -23.35 -0.77 -4.51
CA ILE A 57 -24.28 0.34 -4.59
C ILE A 57 -24.03 1.25 -3.42
N THR A 58 -23.83 2.54 -3.68
CA THR A 58 -23.53 3.55 -2.65
C THR A 58 -24.49 4.72 -2.76
N ALA A 59 -24.45 5.63 -1.78
CA ALA A 59 -25.03 6.95 -1.97
C ALA A 59 -24.41 7.63 -3.22
N PRO A 60 -25.16 8.50 -3.92
CA PRO A 60 -24.63 9.20 -5.08
C PRO A 60 -23.44 10.10 -4.69
N ASN A 61 -22.46 10.20 -5.59
CA ASN A 61 -21.34 11.15 -5.50
C ASN A 61 -20.46 11.05 -4.22
N ILE A 62 -20.28 9.85 -3.66
CA ILE A 62 -19.33 9.62 -2.56
C ILE A 62 -17.88 9.82 -3.02
N GLN A 63 -17.00 10.35 -2.17
CA GLN A 63 -15.57 10.50 -2.48
C GLN A 63 -14.72 9.33 -1.99
N SER A 64 -15.14 8.71 -0.90
CA SER A 64 -14.52 7.51 -0.34
C SER A 64 -15.60 6.52 0.07
N TRP A 65 -15.25 5.23 0.10
CA TRP A 65 -16.17 4.17 0.46
C TRP A 65 -16.80 4.46 1.81
N ASP A 66 -16.01 4.85 2.79
CA ASP A 66 -16.38 5.07 4.18
C ASP A 66 -17.26 6.33 4.40
N GLN A 67 -17.57 7.08 3.34
CA GLN A 67 -18.43 8.27 3.36
C GLN A 67 -19.82 8.06 2.77
N SER A 68 -20.20 6.81 2.46
CA SER A 68 -21.56 6.55 1.98
C SER A 68 -22.59 6.92 3.05
N THR A 69 -23.58 7.70 2.64
CA THR A 69 -24.77 7.99 3.45
C THR A 69 -25.81 6.91 3.19
N VAL A 70 -27.10 7.23 3.15
CA VAL A 70 -28.15 6.21 3.00
C VAL A 70 -28.52 6.00 1.53
N VAL A 71 -28.54 4.74 1.11
CA VAL A 71 -29.18 4.32 -0.14
C VAL A 71 -30.65 3.98 0.14
N PRO A 72 -31.63 4.60 -0.56
CA PRO A 72 -33.04 4.36 -0.26
C PRO A 72 -33.44 2.89 -0.39
N ALA A 73 -33.96 2.26 0.67
CA ALA A 73 -34.32 0.83 0.66
C ALA A 73 -35.27 0.42 -0.49
N ARG A 74 -36.12 1.34 -0.96
CA ARG A 74 -37.04 1.12 -2.09
C ARG A 74 -36.35 0.70 -3.40
N VAL A 75 -35.05 1.00 -3.57
CA VAL A 75 -34.32 0.64 -4.80
C VAL A 75 -33.85 -0.81 -4.81
N GLU A 76 -33.88 -1.51 -3.67
CA GLU A 76 -33.42 -2.90 -3.58
C GLU A 76 -34.18 -3.82 -4.56
N GLY A 77 -35.49 -3.61 -4.73
CA GLY A 77 -36.31 -4.38 -5.66
C GLY A 77 -35.90 -4.22 -7.13
N LEU A 78 -35.23 -3.11 -7.49
CA LEU A 78 -34.68 -2.91 -8.83
C LEU A 78 -33.43 -3.77 -9.06
N PHE A 79 -32.64 -4.03 -8.02
CA PHE A 79 -31.45 -4.88 -8.14
C PHE A 79 -31.85 -6.34 -8.35
N TRP A 80 -32.84 -6.81 -7.59
CA TRP A 80 -33.40 -8.15 -7.74
C TRP A 80 -34.10 -8.40 -9.08
N SER A 81 -34.57 -7.35 -9.77
CA SER A 81 -35.23 -7.51 -11.07
C SER A 81 -34.26 -7.63 -12.25
N HIS A 82 -32.98 -7.32 -12.03
CA HIS A 82 -31.96 -7.39 -13.08
C HIS A 82 -31.52 -8.85 -13.31
N PRO A 83 -31.57 -9.38 -14.55
CA PRO A 83 -31.33 -10.81 -14.82
C PRO A 83 -29.91 -11.29 -14.52
N ALA A 84 -28.94 -10.37 -14.48
CA ALA A 84 -27.55 -10.68 -14.16
C ALA A 84 -27.27 -10.77 -12.64
N VAL A 85 -28.19 -10.34 -11.77
CA VAL A 85 -27.96 -10.30 -10.32
C VAL A 85 -28.34 -11.64 -9.69
N LEU A 86 -27.37 -12.31 -9.08
CA LEU A 86 -27.56 -13.59 -8.38
C LEU A 86 -27.91 -13.42 -6.91
N ASP A 87 -27.37 -12.37 -6.27
CA ASP A 87 -27.51 -12.15 -4.83
C ASP A 87 -27.38 -10.66 -4.52
N VAL A 88 -28.16 -10.18 -3.54
CA VAL A 88 -28.14 -8.79 -3.06
C VAL A 88 -28.11 -8.81 -1.54
N HIS A 89 -27.13 -8.11 -0.96
CA HIS A 89 -27.00 -8.02 0.49
C HIS A 89 -26.71 -6.61 0.96
N GLU A 90 -27.44 -6.16 1.97
CA GLU A 90 -27.14 -4.92 2.66
C GLU A 90 -25.82 -5.05 3.45
N MET A 91 -24.97 -4.04 3.36
CA MET A 91 -23.82 -3.90 4.26
C MET A 91 -23.96 -2.61 5.06
N SER A 92 -23.61 -2.69 6.34
CA SER A 92 -23.71 -1.57 7.26
C SER A 92 -22.35 -1.17 7.83
N LEU A 93 -22.15 0.12 8.12
CA LEU A 93 -20.88 0.69 8.57
C LEU A 93 -21.09 1.72 9.70
N GLY A 94 -20.73 1.38 10.93
CA GLY A 94 -20.86 2.30 12.07
C GLY A 94 -19.52 2.88 12.49
N TYR A 95 -19.50 4.14 12.92
CA TYR A 95 -18.40 4.74 13.68
C TYR A 95 -18.87 4.95 15.11
N THR A 96 -18.16 4.39 16.09
CA THR A 96 -18.62 4.49 17.47
C THR A 96 -17.50 4.27 18.50
N ASP A 97 -17.80 4.68 19.72
CA ASP A 97 -16.95 4.48 20.89
C ASP A 97 -17.00 3.01 21.33
N TRP A 98 -15.83 2.42 21.43
CA TRP A 98 -15.55 1.14 22.07
C TRP A 98 -15.06 1.38 23.49
N ARG A 99 -15.64 0.66 24.46
CA ARG A 99 -15.23 0.71 25.85
C ARG A 99 -15.03 -0.68 26.41
N THR A 100 -13.88 -0.92 27.02
CA THR A 100 -13.62 -2.17 27.75
C THR A 100 -13.93 -2.04 29.23
N GLY A 101 -14.01 -3.19 29.91
CA GLY A 101 -14.30 -3.27 31.34
C GLY A 101 -13.26 -2.55 32.24
N ASP A 102 -12.07 -2.26 31.71
CA ASP A 102 -11.03 -1.45 32.36
C ASP A 102 -11.27 0.07 32.22
N GLY A 103 -12.31 0.49 31.50
CA GLY A 103 -12.69 1.89 31.30
C GLY A 103 -11.97 2.59 30.14
N ALA A 104 -11.06 1.90 29.43
CA ALA A 104 -10.41 2.46 28.25
C ALA A 104 -11.43 2.76 27.15
N ARG A 105 -11.31 3.92 26.50
CA ARG A 105 -12.15 4.32 25.36
C ARG A 105 -11.31 4.38 24.09
N GLN A 106 -11.83 3.82 23.01
CA GLN A 106 -11.23 3.85 21.66
C GLN A 106 -12.32 4.06 20.63
N ASN A 107 -12.02 4.67 19.49
CA ASN A 107 -12.97 4.72 18.38
C ASN A 107 -12.75 3.50 17.49
N VAL A 108 -13.85 2.88 17.05
CA VAL A 108 -13.83 1.71 16.18
C VAL A 108 -14.76 1.91 15.00
N MET A 109 -14.42 1.26 13.89
CA MET A 109 -15.31 1.12 12.75
C MET A 109 -15.96 -0.25 12.81
N ILE A 110 -17.28 -0.29 12.88
CA ILE A 110 -18.05 -1.52 12.95
C ILE A 110 -18.59 -1.84 11.57
N VAL A 111 -18.20 -3.00 11.06
CA VAL A 111 -18.65 -3.49 9.76
C VAL A 111 -19.67 -4.60 9.99
N GLY A 112 -20.89 -4.36 9.52
CA GLY A 112 -21.98 -5.33 9.52
C GLY A 112 -21.86 -6.25 8.33
N VAL A 113 -21.43 -7.49 8.55
CA VAL A 113 -21.24 -8.50 7.51
C VAL A 113 -22.46 -9.42 7.40
N ASN A 114 -22.68 -9.95 6.21
CA ASN A 114 -23.67 -10.99 5.98
C ASN A 114 -23.16 -12.34 6.49
N ILE A 115 -23.95 -12.99 7.33
CA ILE A 115 -23.63 -14.29 7.93
C ILE A 115 -24.40 -15.44 7.27
N ARG A 116 -25.34 -15.14 6.37
CA ARG A 116 -26.13 -16.17 5.68
C ARG A 116 -25.23 -16.92 4.70
N PRO A 117 -25.41 -18.25 4.55
CA PRO A 117 -24.75 -18.99 3.48
C PRO A 117 -25.14 -18.40 2.12
N GLY A 118 -24.16 -18.06 1.29
CA GLY A 118 -24.40 -17.38 0.01
C GLY A 118 -23.10 -16.88 -0.61
N ALA A 119 -23.21 -16.32 -1.82
CA ALA A 119 -22.04 -15.83 -2.56
C ALA A 119 -21.40 -14.59 -1.88
N LEU A 120 -22.20 -13.81 -1.15
CA LEU A 120 -21.77 -12.62 -0.41
C LEU A 120 -21.62 -12.88 1.10
N SER A 121 -21.40 -14.13 1.51
CA SER A 121 -21.21 -14.48 2.92
C SER A 121 -19.83 -14.03 3.42
N GLY A 122 -19.81 -13.21 4.46
CA GLY A 122 -18.59 -12.71 5.11
C GLY A 122 -17.69 -11.86 4.20
N LEU A 123 -16.42 -11.82 4.57
CA LEU A 123 -15.33 -11.23 3.79
C LEU A 123 -14.23 -12.28 3.59
N ASP A 124 -13.48 -12.16 2.50
CA ASP A 124 -12.37 -13.05 2.22
C ASP A 124 -11.26 -12.94 3.28
N GLY A 125 -10.90 -14.09 3.86
CA GLY A 125 -9.99 -14.19 5.00
C GLY A 125 -10.67 -14.40 6.35
N ILE A 126 -12.01 -14.29 6.43
CA ILE A 126 -12.77 -14.72 7.60
C ILE A 126 -13.21 -16.18 7.38
N ALA A 127 -12.76 -17.09 8.24
CA ALA A 127 -13.17 -18.49 8.17
C ALA A 127 -14.67 -18.66 8.46
N ALA A 128 -15.33 -19.61 7.82
CA ALA A 128 -16.76 -19.84 7.97
C ALA A 128 -17.17 -20.12 9.44
N ASP A 129 -16.35 -20.89 10.18
CA ASP A 129 -16.60 -21.18 11.60
C ASP A 129 -16.50 -19.92 12.46
N THR A 130 -15.54 -19.03 12.16
CA THR A 130 -15.39 -17.75 12.86
C THR A 130 -16.56 -16.81 12.55
N LEU A 131 -17.00 -16.79 11.29
CA LEU A 131 -18.17 -16.02 10.87
C LEU A 131 -19.45 -16.53 11.56
N ALA A 132 -19.60 -17.86 11.71
CA ALA A 132 -20.78 -18.48 12.32
C ALA A 132 -21.01 -18.02 13.77
N VAL A 133 -19.95 -17.64 14.50
CA VAL A 133 -20.04 -17.07 15.85
C VAL A 133 -20.92 -15.82 15.90
N LEU A 134 -20.95 -15.02 14.81
CA LEU A 134 -21.78 -13.81 14.69
C LEU A 134 -23.28 -14.09 14.55
N SER A 135 -23.69 -15.36 14.46
CA SER A 135 -25.10 -15.76 14.56
C SER A 135 -25.65 -15.54 15.97
N THR A 136 -24.78 -15.49 16.98
CA THR A 136 -25.15 -15.08 18.33
C THR A 136 -25.34 -13.57 18.35
N PRO A 137 -26.51 -13.05 18.77
CA PRO A 137 -26.76 -11.61 18.84
C PRO A 137 -25.72 -10.88 19.69
N GLU A 138 -25.44 -9.62 19.35
CA GLU A 138 -24.52 -8.74 20.11
C GLU A 138 -23.10 -9.33 20.27
N THR A 139 -22.72 -10.21 19.34
CA THR A 139 -21.37 -10.79 19.29
C THR A 139 -20.55 -10.08 18.23
N VAL A 140 -19.27 -9.86 18.53
CA VAL A 140 -18.33 -9.16 17.66
C VAL A 140 -17.06 -9.97 17.44
N LEU A 141 -16.45 -9.79 16.28
CA LEU A 141 -15.11 -10.24 15.96
C LEU A 141 -14.19 -9.03 15.85
N VAL A 142 -12.96 -9.19 16.29
CA VAL A 142 -11.93 -8.13 16.28
C VAL A 142 -10.66 -8.67 15.64
N ASP A 143 -9.89 -7.82 14.98
CA ASP A 143 -8.59 -8.26 14.46
C ASP A 143 -7.63 -8.57 15.61
N GLN A 144 -6.92 -9.70 15.51
CA GLN A 144 -5.97 -10.16 16.52
C GLN A 144 -4.87 -9.12 16.82
N ALA A 145 -4.43 -8.35 15.82
CA ALA A 145 -3.41 -7.33 15.99
C ALA A 145 -3.92 -6.10 16.77
N ASP A 146 -5.22 -5.83 16.74
CA ASP A 146 -5.84 -4.74 17.49
C ASP A 146 -6.43 -5.21 18.83
N ALA A 147 -6.46 -6.51 19.11
CA ALA A 147 -7.04 -7.07 20.34
C ALA A 147 -6.43 -6.48 21.62
N ALA A 148 -5.10 -6.35 21.68
CA ALA A 148 -4.42 -5.75 22.84
C ALA A 148 -4.76 -4.26 23.00
N LYS A 149 -4.85 -3.51 21.90
CA LYS A 149 -5.23 -2.09 21.90
C LYS A 149 -6.68 -1.90 22.37
N LEU A 150 -7.55 -2.82 21.97
CA LEU A 150 -8.96 -2.81 22.33
C LEU A 150 -9.27 -3.50 23.66
N GLY A 151 -8.27 -4.02 24.39
CA GLY A 151 -8.50 -4.82 25.61
C GLY A 151 -9.39 -6.05 25.38
N ALA A 152 -9.44 -6.56 24.16
CA ALA A 152 -10.38 -7.59 23.74
C ALA A 152 -9.87 -8.99 24.08
N THR A 153 -10.70 -9.79 24.75
CA THR A 153 -10.44 -11.18 25.10
C THR A 153 -11.63 -12.04 24.66
N VAL A 154 -11.36 -13.23 24.12
CA VAL A 154 -12.44 -14.15 23.68
C VAL A 154 -13.31 -14.56 24.86
N GLY A 155 -14.62 -14.41 24.73
CA GLY A 155 -15.60 -14.59 25.80
C GLY A 155 -15.73 -13.42 26.76
N GLY A 156 -14.87 -12.40 26.63
CA GLY A 156 -14.98 -11.13 27.35
C GLY A 156 -16.10 -10.26 26.78
N THR A 157 -16.40 -9.18 27.49
CA THR A 157 -17.41 -8.19 27.10
C THR A 157 -16.82 -6.82 26.87
N ALA A 158 -17.36 -6.09 25.91
CA ALA A 158 -17.11 -4.67 25.69
C ALA A 158 -18.43 -3.91 25.60
N GLU A 159 -18.36 -2.59 25.55
CA GLU A 159 -19.50 -1.71 25.32
C GLU A 159 -19.27 -0.92 24.03
N ILE A 160 -20.31 -0.89 23.19
CA ILE A 160 -20.35 -0.21 21.91
C ILE A 160 -21.62 0.65 21.89
N ALA A 161 -21.49 1.96 21.70
CA ALA A 161 -22.64 2.88 21.68
C ALA A 161 -23.57 2.73 22.90
N GLY A 162 -23.03 2.44 24.08
CA GLY A 162 -23.82 2.19 25.29
C GLY A 162 -24.41 0.78 25.43
N ARG A 163 -24.21 -0.11 24.46
CA ARG A 163 -24.69 -1.50 24.48
C ARG A 163 -23.55 -2.48 24.76
N ARG A 164 -23.82 -3.49 25.59
CA ARG A 164 -22.85 -4.55 25.88
C ARG A 164 -22.79 -5.53 24.72
N VAL A 165 -21.58 -5.86 24.30
CA VAL A 165 -21.30 -6.86 23.27
C VAL A 165 -20.34 -7.91 23.81
N THR A 166 -20.40 -9.11 23.24
CA THR A 166 -19.52 -10.23 23.57
C THR A 166 -18.46 -10.38 22.49
N ILE A 167 -17.20 -10.54 22.87
CA ILE A 167 -16.10 -10.78 21.94
C ILE A 167 -16.09 -12.28 21.61
N GLY A 168 -16.63 -12.64 20.44
CA GLY A 168 -16.81 -14.03 20.02
C GLY A 168 -15.53 -14.69 19.51
N GLY A 169 -14.56 -13.91 19.05
CA GLY A 169 -13.33 -14.44 18.48
C GLY A 169 -12.48 -13.36 17.82
N PHE A 170 -11.40 -13.82 17.18
CA PHE A 170 -10.47 -12.96 16.45
C PHE A 170 -10.42 -13.31 14.96
N VAL A 171 -10.28 -12.28 14.13
CA VAL A 171 -9.91 -12.40 12.71
C VAL A 171 -8.44 -11.99 12.53
N ARG A 172 -7.85 -12.30 11.37
CA ARG A 172 -6.47 -11.93 11.05
C ARG A 172 -6.40 -11.23 9.70
N GLY A 173 -5.55 -10.21 9.62
CA GLY A 173 -5.29 -9.50 8.37
C GLY A 173 -6.35 -8.46 8.00
N PHE A 174 -7.11 -8.00 9.00
CA PHE A 174 -8.11 -6.92 8.94
C PHE A 174 -7.69 -5.69 9.76
N ARG A 175 -6.41 -5.60 10.14
CA ARG A 175 -5.87 -4.43 10.84
C ARG A 175 -5.95 -3.20 9.94
N SER A 176 -6.67 -2.17 10.40
CA SER A 176 -6.76 -0.87 9.72
C SER A 176 -5.92 0.19 10.44
N ASN A 177 -5.37 1.12 9.67
CA ASN A 177 -4.55 2.23 10.15
C ASN A 177 -5.35 3.45 10.62
N LEU A 178 -6.59 3.64 10.15
CA LEU A 178 -7.45 4.72 10.64
C LEU A 178 -8.02 4.40 12.02
N MET A 179 -8.73 3.29 12.11
CA MET A 179 -9.34 2.82 13.35
C MET A 179 -9.53 1.30 13.31
N PRO A 180 -9.47 0.63 14.47
CA PRO A 180 -9.67 -0.81 14.52
C PRO A 180 -11.02 -1.22 13.91
N LEU A 181 -11.00 -2.27 13.09
CA LEU A 181 -12.20 -2.87 12.52
C LEU A 181 -12.81 -3.86 13.51
N VAL A 182 -14.11 -3.72 13.72
CA VAL A 182 -14.93 -4.64 14.51
C VAL A 182 -16.00 -5.21 13.58
N PHE A 183 -16.09 -6.53 13.45
CA PHE A 183 -17.09 -7.17 12.60
C PHE A 183 -18.24 -7.70 13.43
N THR A 184 -19.46 -7.51 12.97
CA THR A 184 -20.67 -8.08 13.58
C THR A 184 -21.68 -8.46 12.51
N SER A 185 -22.76 -9.16 12.87
CA SER A 185 -23.83 -9.42 11.92
C SER A 185 -24.56 -8.13 11.56
N ALA A 186 -24.96 -7.96 10.29
CA ALA A 186 -25.71 -6.79 9.84
C ALA A 186 -26.94 -6.47 10.72
N GLU A 187 -27.62 -7.51 11.22
CA GLU A 187 -28.75 -7.36 12.14
C GLU A 187 -28.35 -6.80 13.52
N SER A 188 -27.22 -7.26 14.07
CA SER A 188 -26.70 -6.73 15.34
C SER A 188 -26.25 -5.27 15.17
N LEU A 189 -25.60 -4.93 14.05
CA LEU A 189 -25.20 -3.54 13.79
C LEU A 189 -26.41 -2.60 13.67
N ARG A 190 -27.49 -3.00 12.99
CA ARG A 190 -28.73 -2.19 12.94
C ARG A 190 -29.34 -1.95 14.31
N ARG A 191 -29.20 -2.89 15.25
CA ARG A 191 -29.65 -2.70 16.65
C ARG A 191 -28.72 -1.77 17.43
N ILE A 192 -27.41 -1.87 17.22
CA ILE A 192 -26.41 -1.01 17.84
C ILE A 192 -26.57 0.43 17.33
N ASN A 193 -26.74 0.61 16.03
CA ASN A 193 -26.81 1.91 15.37
C ASN A 193 -28.26 2.25 14.97
N ALA A 194 -29.12 2.48 15.98
CA ALA A 194 -30.57 2.59 15.84
C ALA A 194 -31.04 3.73 14.89
N ASP A 195 -30.19 4.72 14.62
CA ASP A 195 -30.51 5.85 13.73
C ASP A 195 -30.72 5.44 12.26
N TRP A 196 -30.31 4.24 11.87
CA TRP A 196 -30.39 3.76 10.48
C TRP A 196 -31.71 3.06 10.13
N THR A 197 -32.59 2.91 11.12
CA THR A 197 -33.74 1.99 11.06
C THR A 197 -34.91 2.44 10.18
N GLY A 198 -34.78 3.54 9.42
CA GLY A 198 -35.89 4.07 8.61
C GLY A 198 -35.61 4.41 7.14
N SER A 199 -34.35 4.54 6.73
CA SER A 199 -34.01 5.17 5.43
C SER A 199 -33.37 4.22 4.40
N GLY A 200 -32.73 3.13 4.87
CA GLY A 200 -31.99 2.15 4.05
C GLY A 200 -30.52 2.02 4.48
N PRO A 201 -29.80 1.00 3.98
CA PRO A 201 -28.40 0.78 4.32
C PRO A 201 -27.49 1.75 3.56
N PRO A 202 -26.23 1.93 4.01
CA PRO A 202 -25.26 2.72 3.28
C PRO A 202 -24.71 2.04 2.03
N TYR A 203 -24.80 0.70 1.96
CA TYR A 203 -24.40 -0.05 0.79
C TYR A 203 -25.34 -1.21 0.53
N PHE A 204 -25.53 -1.49 -0.76
CA PHE A 204 -25.94 -2.82 -1.23
C PHE A 204 -24.77 -3.47 -1.96
N LEU A 205 -24.50 -4.72 -1.64
CA LEU A 205 -23.51 -5.57 -2.26
C LEU A 205 -24.22 -6.49 -3.25
N LEU A 206 -23.75 -6.54 -4.49
CA LEU A 206 -24.34 -7.35 -5.54
C LEU A 206 -23.34 -8.43 -5.99
N LYS A 207 -23.85 -9.66 -6.14
CA LYS A 207 -23.16 -10.72 -6.87
C LYS A 207 -23.78 -10.88 -8.24
N LEU A 208 -22.94 -10.92 -9.26
CA LEU A 208 -23.37 -11.07 -10.65
C LEU A 208 -23.14 -12.49 -11.15
N ASP A 209 -23.94 -12.87 -12.14
CA ASP A 209 -23.70 -14.08 -12.93
C ASP A 209 -22.47 -13.86 -13.84
N PRO A 210 -21.43 -14.71 -13.75
CA PRO A 210 -20.19 -14.55 -14.51
C PRO A 210 -20.35 -14.50 -16.03
N ARG A 211 -21.52 -14.88 -16.57
CA ARG A 211 -21.83 -14.82 -18.00
C ARG A 211 -22.09 -13.40 -18.51
N PHE A 212 -22.41 -12.46 -17.61
CA PHE A 212 -22.67 -11.08 -17.96
C PHE A 212 -21.42 -10.22 -17.78
N ASP A 213 -21.28 -9.21 -18.64
CA ASP A 213 -20.22 -8.22 -18.50
C ASP A 213 -20.55 -7.26 -17.35
N VAL A 214 -19.64 -7.16 -16.38
CA VAL A 214 -19.84 -6.36 -15.15
C VAL A 214 -20.07 -4.89 -15.47
N GLU A 215 -19.38 -4.36 -16.47
CA GLU A 215 -19.44 -2.96 -16.86
C GLU A 215 -20.76 -2.64 -17.56
N GLN A 216 -21.26 -3.54 -18.40
CA GLN A 216 -22.60 -3.42 -18.98
C GLN A 216 -23.68 -3.43 -17.89
N VAL A 217 -23.61 -4.37 -16.93
CA VAL A 217 -24.57 -4.44 -15.82
C VAL A 217 -24.53 -3.18 -14.96
N ARG A 218 -23.33 -2.63 -14.72
CA ARG A 218 -23.13 -1.37 -14.00
C ARG A 218 -23.91 -0.23 -14.68
N GLN A 219 -23.75 -0.08 -16.00
CA GLN A 219 -24.44 0.94 -16.78
C GLN A 219 -25.96 0.75 -16.80
N ASP A 220 -26.43 -0.49 -16.93
CA ASP A 220 -27.85 -0.83 -16.92
C ASP A 220 -28.52 -0.47 -15.58
N LEU A 221 -27.84 -0.77 -14.47
CA LEU A 221 -28.30 -0.40 -13.13
C LEU A 221 -28.30 1.12 -12.94
N GLU A 222 -27.22 1.82 -13.30
CA GLU A 222 -27.18 3.30 -13.22
C GLU A 222 -28.31 3.96 -14.02
N ALA A 223 -28.62 3.44 -15.22
CA ALA A 223 -29.73 3.92 -16.04
C ALA A 223 -31.10 3.66 -15.38
N ALA A 224 -31.28 2.48 -14.77
CA ALA A 224 -32.53 2.11 -14.09
C ALA A 224 -32.79 2.91 -12.80
N GLY A 225 -31.73 3.29 -12.07
CA GLY A 225 -31.83 4.07 -10.84
C GLY A 225 -32.20 5.53 -11.00
N GLY A 226 -32.01 6.07 -12.21
CA GLY A 226 -32.06 7.51 -12.46
C GLY A 226 -30.85 8.24 -11.85
N VAL A 227 -30.37 9.25 -12.56
CA VAL A 227 -29.25 10.09 -12.11
C VAL A 227 -29.60 10.66 -10.72
N GLN A 228 -28.71 10.51 -9.74
CA GLN A 228 -28.82 10.98 -8.34
C GLN A 228 -29.48 10.04 -7.30
N THR A 229 -29.98 8.85 -7.64
CA THR A 229 -30.58 7.99 -6.59
C THR A 229 -29.54 7.17 -5.82
N TYR A 230 -28.57 6.61 -6.54
CA TYR A 230 -27.45 5.84 -6.02
C TYR A 230 -26.27 5.88 -6.99
N GLY A 231 -25.08 5.51 -6.52
CA GLY A 231 -23.91 5.24 -7.37
C GLY A 231 -23.68 3.73 -7.48
N VAL A 232 -23.11 3.27 -8.59
CA VAL A 232 -22.71 1.88 -8.79
C VAL A 232 -21.21 1.86 -9.08
N ALA A 233 -20.44 1.18 -8.25
CA ALA A 233 -18.99 1.08 -8.42
C ALA A 233 -18.52 -0.36 -8.27
N THR A 234 -17.44 -0.70 -8.97
CA THR A 234 -16.70 -1.94 -8.70
C THR A 234 -15.88 -1.79 -7.41
N PRO A 235 -15.56 -2.88 -6.69
CA PRO A 235 -14.68 -2.82 -5.52
C PRO A 235 -13.33 -2.16 -5.83
N GLU A 236 -12.75 -2.44 -6.99
CA GLU A 236 -11.45 -1.89 -7.42
C GLU A 236 -11.51 -0.39 -7.68
N GLU A 237 -12.54 0.06 -8.39
CA GLU A 237 -12.76 1.49 -8.65
C GLU A 237 -12.99 2.25 -7.35
N LEU A 238 -13.87 1.71 -6.48
CA LEU A 238 -14.18 2.33 -5.20
C LEU A 238 -12.94 2.35 -4.29
N ALA A 239 -12.11 1.30 -4.30
CA ALA A 239 -10.86 1.25 -3.55
C ALA A 239 -9.85 2.30 -4.07
N ALA A 240 -9.67 2.41 -5.39
CA ALA A 240 -8.78 3.39 -5.99
C ALA A 240 -9.23 4.83 -5.69
N LYS A 241 -10.54 5.10 -5.82
CA LYS A 241 -11.14 6.41 -5.50
C LYS A 241 -10.93 6.78 -4.03
N SER A 242 -11.20 5.84 -3.14
CA SER A 242 -11.05 6.04 -1.70
C SER A 242 -9.60 6.23 -1.28
N ALA A 243 -8.69 5.45 -1.89
CA ALA A 243 -7.25 5.58 -1.66
C ALA A 243 -6.75 6.96 -2.10
N LEU A 244 -7.17 7.46 -3.27
CA LEU A 244 -6.81 8.78 -3.74
C LEU A 244 -7.36 9.88 -2.84
N PHE A 245 -8.64 9.79 -2.47
CA PHE A 245 -9.28 10.74 -1.55
C PHE A 245 -8.50 10.85 -0.24
N TRP A 246 -8.19 9.72 0.41
CA TRP A 246 -7.45 9.75 1.68
C TRP A 246 -5.98 10.10 1.52
N LEU A 247 -5.35 9.80 0.39
CA LEU A 247 -3.99 10.25 0.09
C LEU A 247 -3.90 11.78 0.05
N GLU A 248 -4.92 12.43 -0.50
CA GLU A 248 -5.05 13.89 -0.58
C GLU A 248 -5.48 14.50 0.77
N GLU A 249 -6.56 13.99 1.36
CA GLU A 249 -7.18 14.55 2.57
C GLU A 249 -6.29 14.41 3.83
N SER A 250 -5.65 13.25 4.01
CA SER A 250 -4.76 13.05 5.17
C SER A 250 -3.45 13.83 5.08
N GLY A 251 -3.12 14.38 3.91
CA GLY A 251 -1.81 14.94 3.61
C GLY A 251 -0.69 13.89 3.58
N ALA A 252 -1.01 12.59 3.66
CA ALA A 252 -0.03 11.52 3.58
C ALA A 252 0.72 11.58 2.25
N GLY A 253 0.04 11.83 1.13
CA GLY A 253 0.69 11.96 -0.18
C GLY A 253 1.76 13.05 -0.19
N THR A 254 1.45 14.22 0.38
CA THR A 254 2.38 15.34 0.47
C THR A 254 3.55 15.06 1.41
N SER A 255 3.29 14.47 2.58
CA SER A 255 4.32 14.19 3.58
C SER A 255 5.26 13.06 3.16
N PHE A 256 4.72 11.96 2.63
CA PHE A 256 5.53 10.88 2.05
C PHE A 256 6.28 11.37 0.81
N GLY A 257 5.62 12.12 -0.07
CA GLY A 257 6.25 12.68 -1.28
C GLY A 257 7.42 13.61 -0.96
N PHE A 258 7.25 14.52 0.00
CA PHE A 258 8.33 15.42 0.42
C PHE A 258 9.47 14.68 1.11
N SER A 259 9.16 13.70 1.97
CA SER A 259 10.16 12.87 2.64
C SER A 259 10.96 12.01 1.65
N MET A 260 10.28 11.49 0.62
CA MET A 260 10.90 10.75 -0.48
C MET A 260 11.78 11.64 -1.36
N LEU A 261 11.33 12.87 -1.67
CA LEU A 261 12.13 13.87 -2.38
C LEU A 261 13.40 14.20 -1.59
N LEU A 262 13.29 14.42 -0.27
CA LEU A 262 14.45 14.71 0.58
C LEU A 262 15.42 13.53 0.62
N ALA A 263 14.91 12.31 0.82
CA ALA A 263 15.70 11.08 0.80
C ALA A 263 16.44 10.91 -0.55
N LEU A 264 15.77 11.21 -1.65
CA LEU A 264 16.35 11.20 -2.98
C LEU A 264 17.46 12.24 -3.14
N LEU A 265 17.23 13.49 -2.75
CA LEU A 265 18.24 14.56 -2.85
C LEU A 265 19.49 14.23 -2.03
N VAL A 266 19.31 13.73 -0.81
CA VAL A 266 20.41 13.27 0.04
C VAL A 266 21.12 12.08 -0.62
N GLY A 267 20.38 11.10 -1.14
CA GLY A 267 20.94 9.93 -1.83
C GLY A 267 21.79 10.30 -3.04
N VAL A 268 21.30 11.20 -3.90
CA VAL A 268 22.04 11.73 -5.06
C VAL A 268 23.26 12.53 -4.62
N GLY A 269 23.11 13.39 -3.60
CA GLY A 269 24.19 14.22 -3.07
C GLY A 269 25.35 13.38 -2.52
N VAL A 270 25.05 12.43 -1.63
CA VAL A 270 26.06 11.55 -1.03
C VAL A 270 26.68 10.63 -2.08
N THR A 271 25.87 9.99 -2.94
CA THR A 271 26.37 9.11 -4.01
C THR A 271 27.29 9.88 -4.97
N GLY A 272 26.89 11.09 -5.37
CA GLY A 272 27.70 11.97 -6.21
C GLY A 272 29.01 12.38 -5.55
N GLN A 273 29.00 12.70 -4.25
CA GLN A 273 30.21 13.00 -3.49
C GLN A 273 31.15 11.80 -3.40
N THR A 274 30.62 10.60 -3.12
CA THR A 274 31.41 9.36 -3.03
C THR A 274 32.03 8.99 -4.38
N LEU A 275 31.27 9.06 -5.47
CA LEU A 275 31.78 8.78 -6.82
C LEU A 275 32.81 9.81 -7.27
N ARG A 276 32.64 11.10 -6.96
CA ARG A 276 33.65 12.12 -7.24
C ARG A 276 34.96 11.82 -6.50
N GLY A 277 34.89 11.45 -5.22
CA GLY A 277 36.07 11.02 -4.46
C GLY A 277 36.77 9.82 -5.11
N ALA A 278 36.00 8.85 -5.60
CA ALA A 278 36.54 7.69 -6.31
C ALA A 278 37.24 8.05 -7.62
N VAL A 279 36.64 8.95 -8.42
CA VAL A 279 37.23 9.38 -9.69
C VAL A 279 38.50 10.21 -9.48
N ILE A 280 38.51 11.11 -8.49
CA ILE A 280 39.70 11.91 -8.14
C ILE A 280 40.84 11.00 -7.68
N ALA A 281 40.55 9.98 -6.88
CA ALA A 281 41.58 9.05 -6.41
C ALA A 281 42.19 8.21 -7.54
N SER A 282 41.42 7.88 -8.59
CA SER A 282 41.92 7.17 -9.79
C SER A 282 42.42 8.11 -10.89
N LEU A 283 42.53 9.42 -10.62
CA LEU A 283 42.83 10.42 -11.63
C LEU A 283 44.22 10.24 -12.26
N LYS A 284 45.24 9.84 -11.47
CA LYS A 284 46.59 9.56 -11.97
C LYS A 284 46.61 8.38 -12.97
N GLU A 285 45.78 7.37 -12.71
CA GLU A 285 45.62 6.21 -13.60
C GLU A 285 44.96 6.63 -14.91
N TYR A 286 43.87 7.42 -14.84
CA TYR A 286 43.19 7.94 -16.02
C TYR A 286 44.07 8.90 -16.83
N ALA A 287 44.89 9.72 -16.18
CA ALA A 287 45.85 10.59 -16.85
C ALA A 287 46.92 9.77 -17.61
N THR A 288 47.40 8.68 -17.02
CA THR A 288 48.37 7.77 -17.66
C THR A 288 47.75 7.07 -18.87
N LEU A 289 46.51 6.58 -18.76
CA LEU A 289 45.79 5.97 -19.88
C LEU A 289 45.55 6.97 -21.03
N ARG A 290 45.23 8.21 -20.71
CA ARG A 290 45.08 9.27 -21.71
C ARG A 290 46.41 9.60 -22.40
N ALA A 291 47.53 9.58 -21.67
CA ALA A 291 48.87 9.74 -22.23
C ALA A 291 49.26 8.58 -23.18
N LEU A 292 48.70 7.38 -22.96
CA LEU A 292 48.85 6.21 -23.84
C LEU A 292 47.89 6.22 -25.06
N GLY A 293 47.11 7.28 -25.25
CA GLY A 293 46.24 7.46 -26.42
C GLY A 293 44.80 6.96 -26.26
N VAL A 294 44.37 6.61 -25.05
CA VAL A 294 42.97 6.22 -24.81
C VAL A 294 42.04 7.42 -25.01
N THR A 295 40.99 7.21 -25.81
CA THR A 295 40.02 8.26 -26.15
C THR A 295 39.04 8.54 -25.00
N VAL A 296 38.47 9.75 -24.99
CA VAL A 296 37.45 10.18 -24.02
C VAL A 296 36.23 9.26 -24.02
N GLY A 297 35.83 8.75 -25.19
CA GLY A 297 34.72 7.80 -25.31
C GLY A 297 35.00 6.47 -24.62
N GLN A 298 36.23 5.97 -24.71
CA GLN A 298 36.64 4.73 -24.04
C GLN A 298 36.69 4.89 -22.51
N LEU A 299 37.16 6.04 -22.00
CA LEU A 299 37.11 6.35 -20.57
C LEU A 299 35.67 6.43 -20.04
N ARG A 300 34.75 7.05 -20.81
CA ARG A 300 33.32 7.07 -20.47
C ARG A 300 32.73 5.66 -20.40
N ALA A 301 33.06 4.79 -21.37
CA ALA A 301 32.59 3.41 -21.39
C ALA A 301 33.04 2.63 -20.13
N ILE A 302 34.30 2.78 -19.71
CA ILE A 302 34.83 2.13 -18.50
C ILE A 302 34.08 2.58 -17.24
N VAL A 303 33.84 3.88 -17.08
CA VAL A 303 33.15 4.41 -15.89
C VAL A 303 31.67 4.02 -15.89
N VAL A 304 31.00 4.03 -17.03
CA VAL A 304 29.62 3.53 -17.13
C VAL A 304 29.55 2.06 -16.76
N GLU A 305 30.50 1.25 -17.22
CA GLU A 305 30.58 -0.17 -16.83
C GLU A 305 30.79 -0.33 -15.31
N GLN A 306 31.67 0.47 -14.70
CA GLN A 306 31.85 0.48 -13.25
C GLN A 306 30.56 0.87 -12.51
N SER A 307 29.87 1.93 -12.96
CA SER A 307 28.59 2.36 -12.41
C SER A 307 27.52 1.27 -12.51
N LEU A 308 27.48 0.51 -13.61
CA LEU A 308 26.55 -0.62 -13.77
C LEU A 308 26.83 -1.74 -12.78
N TRP A 309 28.10 -2.08 -12.53
CA TRP A 309 28.46 -3.07 -11.51
C TRP A 309 28.09 -2.60 -10.10
N VAL A 310 28.36 -1.33 -9.79
CA VAL A 310 27.96 -0.71 -8.52
C VAL A 310 26.44 -0.74 -8.35
N ALA A 311 25.69 -0.39 -9.40
CA ALA A 311 24.24 -0.46 -9.39
C ALA A 311 23.72 -1.88 -9.24
N LEU A 312 24.32 -2.86 -9.91
CA LEU A 312 23.92 -4.26 -9.80
C LEU A 312 24.07 -4.76 -8.36
N VAL A 313 25.25 -4.59 -7.77
CA VAL A 313 25.52 -5.04 -6.39
C VAL A 313 24.67 -4.24 -5.39
N GLY A 314 24.52 -2.92 -5.61
CA GLY A 314 23.67 -2.06 -4.79
C GLY A 314 22.20 -2.49 -4.79
N ASN A 315 21.65 -2.84 -5.96
CA ASN A 315 20.29 -3.35 -6.07
C ASN A 315 20.13 -4.73 -5.41
N LEU A 316 21.11 -5.64 -5.57
CA LEU A 316 21.08 -6.92 -4.87
C LEU A 316 21.07 -6.74 -3.35
N LEU A 317 21.90 -5.83 -2.83
CA LEU A 317 21.92 -5.50 -1.41
C LEU A 317 20.61 -4.85 -0.95
N MET A 318 20.06 -3.91 -1.73
CA MET A 318 18.76 -3.30 -1.48
C MET A 318 17.67 -4.36 -1.35
N PHE A 319 17.55 -5.28 -2.31
CA PHE A 319 16.53 -6.34 -2.27
C PHE A 319 16.74 -7.32 -1.11
N ALA A 320 17.99 -7.65 -0.78
CA ALA A 320 18.28 -8.48 0.37
C ALA A 320 17.80 -7.83 1.68
N ILE A 321 18.10 -6.54 1.88
CA ILE A 321 17.65 -5.80 3.07
C ILE A 321 16.12 -5.60 3.05
N ALA A 322 15.53 -5.30 1.89
CA ALA A 322 14.09 -5.16 1.74
C ALA A 322 13.35 -6.47 2.09
N GLY A 323 13.90 -7.62 1.72
CA GLY A 323 13.38 -8.93 2.10
C GLY A 323 13.43 -9.17 3.61
N LEU A 324 14.53 -8.81 4.26
CA LEU A 324 14.64 -8.88 5.73
C LEU A 324 13.62 -7.96 6.42
N LEU A 325 13.48 -6.73 5.94
CA LEU A 325 12.50 -5.77 6.46
C LEU A 325 11.05 -6.23 6.21
N SER A 326 10.78 -6.89 5.08
CA SER A 326 9.47 -7.48 4.79
C SER A 326 9.12 -8.60 5.77
N GLY A 327 10.07 -9.48 6.09
CA GLY A 327 9.87 -10.49 7.14
C GLY A 327 9.60 -9.88 8.52
N LEU A 328 10.34 -8.82 8.88
CA LEU A 328 10.12 -8.10 10.14
C LEU A 328 8.77 -7.38 10.16
N ALA A 329 8.39 -6.74 9.05
CA ALA A 329 7.11 -6.06 8.91
C ALA A 329 5.94 -7.04 9.06
N TRP A 330 6.04 -8.22 8.46
CA TRP A 330 5.06 -9.29 8.62
C TRP A 330 4.92 -9.73 10.09
N PHE A 331 6.04 -9.92 10.78
CA PHE A 331 6.04 -10.28 12.21
C PHE A 331 5.42 -9.19 13.11
N MET A 332 5.68 -7.92 12.79
CA MET A 332 5.17 -6.76 13.54
C MET A 332 3.75 -6.33 13.11
N GLY A 333 3.15 -7.00 12.11
CA GLY A 333 1.86 -6.62 11.54
C GLY A 333 1.85 -5.22 10.91
N ILE A 334 2.98 -4.80 10.33
CA ILE A 334 3.12 -3.54 9.60
C ILE A 334 2.72 -3.81 8.14
N PRO A 335 1.77 -3.05 7.57
CA PRO A 335 1.37 -3.23 6.19
C PRO A 335 2.46 -2.67 5.25
N LEU A 336 3.38 -3.54 4.84
CA LEU A 336 4.44 -3.25 3.88
C LEU A 336 4.21 -4.08 2.61
N VAL A 337 3.81 -3.41 1.53
CA VAL A 337 3.54 -4.05 0.24
C VAL A 337 4.72 -3.82 -0.69
N LEU A 338 5.43 -4.89 -1.04
CA LEU A 338 6.54 -4.87 -1.99
C LEU A 338 6.15 -5.58 -3.29
N THR A 339 5.75 -4.80 -4.30
CA THR A 339 5.34 -5.35 -5.60
C THR A 339 6.52 -5.41 -6.58
N TRP A 340 6.52 -6.39 -7.48
CA TRP A 340 7.58 -6.58 -8.48
C TRP A 340 7.78 -5.35 -9.38
N TRP A 341 6.70 -4.66 -9.77
CA TRP A 341 6.78 -3.46 -10.62
C TRP A 341 7.47 -2.31 -9.88
N LEU A 342 7.20 -2.14 -8.57
CA LEU A 342 7.84 -1.14 -7.73
C LEU A 342 9.34 -1.41 -7.59
N GLY A 343 9.70 -2.69 -7.41
CA GLY A 343 11.10 -3.13 -7.44
C GLY A 343 11.79 -2.81 -8.77
N GLY A 344 11.10 -3.06 -9.89
CA GLY A 344 11.61 -2.74 -11.23
C GLY A 344 11.86 -1.26 -11.45
N ILE A 345 10.88 -0.40 -11.10
CA ILE A 345 11.01 1.07 -11.21
C ILE A 345 12.14 1.58 -10.32
N THR A 346 12.21 1.12 -9.07
CA THR A 346 13.27 1.53 -8.14
C THR A 346 14.65 1.12 -8.67
N THR A 347 14.78 -0.10 -9.19
CA THR A 347 16.03 -0.60 -9.79
C THR A 347 16.49 0.25 -10.96
N LEU A 348 15.57 0.59 -11.87
CA LEU A 348 15.85 1.45 -13.01
C LEU A 348 16.33 2.82 -12.54
N PHE A 349 15.63 3.40 -11.56
CA PHE A 349 15.92 4.72 -11.04
C PHE A 349 17.28 4.80 -10.34
N VAL A 350 17.57 3.84 -9.45
CA VAL A 350 18.86 3.71 -8.76
C VAL A 350 20.01 3.51 -9.76
N THR A 351 19.80 2.68 -10.78
CA THR A 351 20.79 2.45 -11.84
C THR A 351 21.05 3.71 -12.67
N ALA A 352 19.99 4.46 -13.00
CA ALA A 352 20.11 5.73 -13.72
C ALA A 352 20.92 6.76 -12.91
N ILE A 353 20.67 6.88 -11.60
CA ILE A 353 21.43 7.75 -10.70
C ILE A 353 22.90 7.36 -10.69
N ALA A 354 23.23 6.07 -10.54
CA ALA A 354 24.61 5.60 -10.51
C ALA A 354 25.37 5.93 -11.81
N CYS A 355 24.71 5.77 -12.96
CA CYS A 355 25.28 6.10 -14.27
C CYS A 355 25.48 7.62 -14.43
N LEU A 356 24.47 8.42 -14.10
CA LEU A 356 24.52 9.88 -14.16
C LEU A 356 25.62 10.43 -13.24
N SER A 357 25.70 9.95 -12.00
CA SER A 357 26.73 10.35 -11.05
C SER A 357 28.14 9.97 -11.53
N GLY A 358 28.33 8.81 -12.14
CA GLY A 358 29.59 8.40 -12.75
C GLY A 358 30.02 9.32 -13.90
N LEU A 359 29.08 9.65 -14.80
CA LEU A 359 29.32 10.58 -15.91
C LEU A 359 29.63 12.00 -15.42
N VAL A 360 28.92 12.50 -14.40
CA VAL A 360 29.19 13.80 -13.78
C VAL A 360 30.56 13.83 -13.13
N ALA A 361 30.99 12.75 -12.47
CA ALA A 361 32.33 12.67 -11.88
C ALA A 361 33.44 12.76 -12.95
N LEU A 362 33.23 12.16 -14.14
CA LEU A 362 34.12 12.34 -15.28
C LEU A 362 34.15 13.78 -15.82
N SER A 363 33.03 14.50 -15.79
CA SER A 363 32.97 15.90 -16.28
C SER A 363 33.91 16.85 -15.53
N VAL A 364 34.17 16.59 -14.25
CA VAL A 364 35.09 17.37 -13.41
C VAL A 364 36.54 17.22 -13.86
N LEU A 365 36.91 16.01 -14.29
CA LEU A 365 38.22 15.67 -14.87
C LEU A 365 38.55 16.48 -16.13
N TYR A 366 37.53 16.97 -16.84
CA TYR A 366 37.69 17.79 -18.03
C TYR A 366 37.71 19.30 -17.75
N ARG A 367 37.22 19.74 -16.59
CA ARG A 367 37.26 21.15 -16.17
C ARG A 367 38.52 21.52 -15.39
N SER A 368 39.28 20.53 -14.93
CA SER A 368 40.59 20.74 -14.29
C SER A 368 41.66 20.78 -15.39
N GLU A 369 42.41 21.88 -15.47
CA GLU A 369 43.47 22.03 -16.46
C GLU A 369 44.58 20.97 -16.23
N PRO A 370 45.20 20.41 -17.29
CA PRO A 370 46.22 19.37 -17.17
C PRO A 370 47.41 19.74 -16.28
N ALA A 371 47.67 21.04 -16.10
CA ALA A 371 48.76 21.57 -15.30
C ALA A 371 48.54 21.44 -13.78
N ASP A 372 47.29 21.40 -13.31
CA ASP A 372 46.96 21.23 -11.89
C ASP A 372 46.98 19.75 -11.44
N LEU A 373 46.97 18.81 -12.38
CA LEU A 373 46.88 17.37 -12.10
C LEU A 373 48.24 16.69 -11.85
N LEU A 374 49.35 17.41 -12.05
CA LEU A 374 50.74 16.92 -11.89
C LEU A 374 51.49 17.58 -10.71
N ARG A 375 50.83 18.44 -9.93
CA ARG A 375 51.40 19.00 -8.68
C ARG A 375 51.04 18.18 -7.45
#